data_AF-A0A8H4SF45-F1
#
_entry.id   AF-A0A8H4SF45-F1
#
_cell.length_a   1.000
_cell.length_b   1.000
_cell.length_c   1.000
_cell.angle_alpha   90.00
_cell.angle_beta   90.00
_cell.angle_gamma   90.00
#
_symmetry.space_group_name_H-M   'P 1'
#
loop_
_entity.id
_entity.type
_entity.pdbx_description
1 polymer ?
#
loop_
_entity_poly.entity_id
_entity_poly.type
_entity_poly.pdbx_seq_one_letter_code
_entity_poly.pdbx_strand_id
1 'polypeptide(L)'
;MRVPLPPSFPYFTEVYDVADPFEMVFFYAYRPLWLCARAIQFVHNEEVSPHLPPLHIWTQLVEELQQWHRERPREFQPMLELEMDDQLAGPERSFPVVLFANGAGLFGNQIYHTAMLMLLHNRPRTARIADFHSVAMSPLWHAQRICSIALHNDSRECWDPCLLASFLLAARRMTHESQQHEVLRGFDRIRTVTGWDANNSLQRLRAEWCLLDET
;
A
#
# COMPACT_ATOMS: atom_id res chain seq x y z
N MET A 1 24.91 21.04 7.79
CA MET A 1 23.49 21.42 7.91
C MET A 1 22.77 20.30 8.63
N ARG A 2 22.41 20.47 9.91
CA ARG A 2 21.64 19.46 10.65
C ARG A 2 20.16 19.72 10.38
N VAL A 3 19.49 18.79 9.70
CA VAL A 3 18.05 18.83 9.50
C VAL A 3 17.41 18.49 10.86
N PRO A 4 16.58 19.36 11.44
CA PRO A 4 15.90 19.04 12.70
C PRO A 4 14.94 17.87 12.47
N LEU A 5 14.97 16.90 13.39
CA LEU A 5 14.00 15.82 13.40
C LEU A 5 12.60 16.41 13.66
N PRO A 6 11.55 15.92 12.98
CA PRO A 6 10.19 16.32 13.28
C PRO A 6 9.86 16.03 14.75
N PRO A 7 9.01 16.85 15.40
CA PRO A 7 8.65 16.66 16.79
C PRO A 7 8.09 15.25 16.99
N SER A 8 8.63 14.53 17.97
CA SER A 8 8.12 13.25 18.41
C SER A 8 6.75 13.49 19.06
N PHE A 9 5.69 13.36 18.29
CA PHE A 9 4.33 13.43 18.82
C PHE A 9 4.11 12.23 19.76
N PRO A 10 3.56 12.45 20.97
CA PRO A 10 3.31 11.37 21.90
C PRO A 10 2.31 10.39 21.28
N TYR A 11 2.70 9.12 21.29
CA TYR A 11 2.02 7.96 20.70
C TYR A 11 0.57 7.73 21.19
N PHE A 12 0.11 8.51 22.16
CA PHE A 12 -1.15 8.39 22.89
C PHE A 12 -1.79 9.75 23.15
N THR A 13 -1.88 10.61 22.14
CA THR A 13 -2.75 11.79 22.27
C THR A 13 -4.18 11.33 21.99
N GLU A 14 -5.06 11.43 22.97
CA GLU A 14 -6.49 11.20 22.77
C GLU A 14 -6.99 12.11 21.65
N VAL A 15 -7.74 11.54 20.71
CA VAL A 15 -8.30 12.18 19.50
C VAL A 15 -9.12 13.45 19.81
N TYR A 16 -9.48 13.67 21.07
CA TYR A 16 -10.34 14.75 21.52
C TYR A 16 -9.68 16.15 21.55
N ASP A 17 -8.35 16.28 21.38
CA ASP A 17 -7.65 17.56 21.56
C ASP A 17 -6.95 18.11 20.30
N VAL A 18 -7.16 17.52 19.12
CA VAL A 18 -6.61 18.06 17.88
C VAL A 18 -7.59 19.08 17.29
N ALA A 19 -7.46 20.33 17.72
CA ALA A 19 -8.30 21.44 17.28
C ALA A 19 -8.07 21.85 15.80
N ASP A 20 -6.96 21.41 15.18
CA ASP A 20 -6.60 21.75 13.80
C ASP A 20 -6.82 20.55 12.83
N PRO A 21 -7.73 20.68 11.84
CA PRO A 21 -7.92 19.68 10.80
C PRO A 21 -6.63 19.29 10.05
N PHE A 22 -5.65 20.19 9.91
CA PHE A 22 -4.39 19.88 9.23
C PHE A 22 -3.49 18.96 10.07
N GLU A 23 -3.41 19.20 11.38
CA GLU A 23 -2.69 18.34 12.32
C GLU A 23 -3.31 16.94 12.39
N MET A 24 -4.65 16.85 12.34
CA MET A 24 -5.35 15.56 12.22
C MET A 24 -4.93 14.79 10.97
N VAL A 25 -4.95 15.46 9.81
CA VAL A 25 -4.55 14.84 8.55
C VAL A 25 -3.10 14.37 8.60
N PHE A 26 -2.19 15.17 9.14
CA PHE A 26 -0.80 14.77 9.30
C PHE A 26 -0.66 13.56 10.23
N PHE A 27 -1.34 13.57 11.37
CA PHE A 27 -1.31 12.48 12.34
C PHE A 27 -1.77 11.15 11.74
N TYR A 28 -2.91 11.15 11.03
CA TYR A 28 -3.44 9.92 10.43
C TYR A 28 -2.64 9.43 9.22
N ALA A 29 -1.97 10.32 8.47
CA ALA A 29 -1.06 9.93 7.39
C ALA A 29 0.30 9.43 7.92
N TYR A 30 0.76 9.97 9.05
CA TYR A 30 2.04 9.62 9.66
C TYR A 30 2.06 8.21 10.25
N ARG A 31 0.98 7.80 10.92
CA ARG A 31 0.88 6.47 11.55
C ARG A 31 1.14 5.29 10.59
N PRO A 32 0.47 5.17 9.42
CA PRO A 32 0.73 4.08 8.49
C PRO A 32 2.14 4.17 7.91
N LEU A 33 2.70 5.38 7.70
CA LEU A 33 4.08 5.57 7.28
C LEU A 33 5.08 4.99 8.28
N TRP A 34 4.91 5.31 9.56
CA TRP A 34 5.74 4.74 10.62
C TRP A 34 5.60 3.21 10.72
N LEU A 35 4.37 2.69 10.62
CA LEU A 35 4.11 1.25 10.63
C LEU A 35 4.76 0.56 9.42
N CYS A 36 4.72 1.18 8.25
CA CYS A 36 5.38 0.68 7.05
C CYS A 36 6.91 0.67 7.21
N ALA A 37 7.50 1.70 7.82
CA ALA A 37 8.92 1.71 8.13
C ALA A 37 9.30 0.55 9.07
N ARG A 38 8.50 0.28 10.12
CA ARG A 38 8.70 -0.88 10.99
C ARG A 38 8.51 -2.21 10.27
N ALA A 39 7.55 -2.29 9.34
CA ALA A 39 7.38 -3.47 8.50
C ALA A 39 8.62 -3.72 7.62
N ILE A 40 9.20 -2.68 7.02
CA ILE A 40 10.45 -2.77 6.25
C ILE A 40 11.59 -3.26 7.17
N GLN A 41 11.77 -2.66 8.34
CA GLN A 41 12.78 -3.09 9.33
C GLN A 41 12.61 -4.55 9.74
N PHE A 42 11.37 -5.00 9.95
CA PHE A 42 11.05 -6.40 10.25
C PHE A 42 11.44 -7.33 9.10
N VAL A 43 11.11 -6.96 7.85
CA VAL A 43 11.42 -7.75 6.65
C VAL A 43 12.92 -7.87 6.42
N HIS A 44 13.68 -6.80 6.67
CA HIS A 44 15.14 -6.78 6.48
C HIS A 44 15.93 -7.19 7.73
N ASN A 45 15.23 -7.52 8.82
CA ASN A 45 15.82 -7.95 10.09
C ASN A 45 16.86 -6.97 10.66
N GLU A 46 16.70 -5.67 10.40
CA GLU A 46 17.73 -4.67 10.70
C GLU A 46 17.81 -4.33 12.20
N GLU A 47 16.73 -4.52 12.99
CA GLU A 47 16.72 -4.19 14.43
C GLU A 47 15.73 -5.07 15.23
N VAL A 48 15.61 -6.37 14.94
CA VAL A 48 14.82 -7.24 15.82
C VAL A 48 15.55 -7.36 17.15
N SER A 49 15.06 -6.64 18.17
CA SER A 49 15.54 -6.74 19.54
C SER A 49 15.61 -8.24 19.91
N PRO A 50 16.75 -8.75 20.40
CA PRO A 50 16.97 -10.18 20.62
C PRO A 50 16.00 -10.81 21.64
N HIS A 51 15.16 -9.99 22.28
CA HIS A 51 14.25 -10.37 23.35
C HIS A 51 12.81 -10.65 22.88
N LEU A 52 12.41 -10.27 21.66
CA LEU A 52 11.04 -10.46 21.16
C LEU A 52 11.00 -11.44 19.98
N PRO A 53 10.21 -12.52 20.05
CA PRO A 53 10.07 -13.47 18.95
C PRO A 53 9.51 -12.78 17.68
N PRO A 54 10.00 -13.11 16.48
CA PRO A 54 9.51 -12.53 15.22
C PRO A 54 7.99 -12.63 15.03
N LEU A 55 7.37 -13.72 15.51
CA LEU A 55 5.92 -13.88 15.50
C LEU A 55 5.19 -12.78 16.26
N HIS A 56 5.72 -12.38 17.42
CA HIS A 56 5.09 -11.35 18.24
C HIS A 56 5.15 -9.98 17.56
N ILE A 57 6.32 -9.61 17.04
CA ILE A 57 6.51 -8.34 16.32
C ILE A 57 5.62 -8.28 15.07
N TRP A 58 5.59 -9.36 14.29
CA TRP A 58 4.73 -9.46 13.12
C TRP A 58 3.25 -9.31 13.46
N THR A 59 2.80 -10.02 14.51
CA THR A 59 1.40 -9.97 14.96
C THR A 59 1.02 -8.57 15.41
N GLN A 60 1.88 -7.94 16.23
CA GLN A 60 1.69 -6.57 16.68
C GLN A 60 1.58 -5.58 15.50
N LEU A 61 2.47 -5.67 14.51
CA LEU A 61 2.42 -4.78 13.33
C LEU A 61 1.15 -4.97 12.51
N VAL A 62 0.71 -6.22 12.30
CA VAL A 62 -0.54 -6.53 11.60
C VAL A 62 -1.73 -5.95 12.36
N GLU A 63 -1.78 -6.13 13.68
CA GLU A 63 -2.85 -5.61 14.54
C GLU A 63 -2.90 -4.07 14.53
N GLU A 64 -1.75 -3.40 14.67
CA GLU A 64 -1.66 -1.93 14.64
C GLU A 64 -2.08 -1.36 13.27
N LEU A 65 -1.71 -2.02 12.16
CA LEU A 65 -2.13 -1.64 10.81
C LEU A 65 -3.65 -1.83 10.63
N GLN A 66 -4.19 -2.98 11.04
CA GLN A 66 -5.63 -3.25 10.96
C GLN A 66 -6.43 -2.30 11.85
N GLN A 67 -5.91 -1.94 13.01
CA GLN A 67 -6.50 -0.94 13.89
C GLN A 67 -6.55 0.42 13.19
N TRP A 68 -5.42 0.90 12.65
CA TRP A 68 -5.40 2.16 11.91
C TRP A 68 -6.41 2.15 10.75
N HIS A 69 -6.48 1.07 9.98
CA HIS A 69 -7.44 0.97 8.88
C HIS A 69 -8.88 1.03 9.40
N ARG A 70 -9.23 0.34 10.49
CA ARG A 70 -10.59 0.39 11.06
C ARG A 70 -10.96 1.76 11.65
N GLU A 71 -10.00 2.44 12.26
CA GLU A 71 -10.23 3.69 13.00
C GLU A 71 -10.00 4.95 12.16
N ARG A 72 -9.57 4.84 10.90
CA ARG A 72 -9.28 5.99 10.06
C ARG A 72 -10.53 6.87 9.86
N PRO A 73 -10.37 8.20 9.93
CA PRO A 73 -11.49 9.12 9.79
C PRO A 73 -12.02 9.11 8.35
N ARG A 74 -13.18 9.71 8.14
CA ARG A 74 -13.90 9.67 6.85
C ARG A 74 -13.08 10.26 5.71
N GLU A 75 -12.26 11.26 5.99
CA GLU A 75 -11.35 11.92 5.04
C GLU A 75 -10.28 10.97 4.50
N PHE A 76 -9.98 9.90 5.25
CA PHE A 76 -9.06 8.83 4.86
C PHE A 76 -9.78 7.59 4.30
N GLN A 77 -11.10 7.62 4.16
CA GLN A 77 -11.83 6.54 3.50
C GLN A 77 -11.94 6.84 2.00
N PRO A 78 -12.01 5.80 1.15
CA PRO A 78 -12.33 6.00 -0.26
C PRO A 78 -13.62 6.81 -0.43
N MET A 79 -13.60 7.78 -1.34
CA MET A 79 -14.80 8.50 -1.76
C MET A 79 -15.71 7.60 -2.60
N LEU A 80 -15.10 6.74 -3.42
CA LEU A 80 -15.79 5.75 -4.23
C LEU A 80 -15.01 4.44 -4.19
N GLU A 81 -15.73 3.35 -3.96
CA GLU A 81 -15.20 2.00 -4.01
C GLU A 81 -16.21 1.13 -4.77
N LEU A 82 -15.81 0.65 -5.95
CA LEU A 82 -16.60 -0.28 -6.77
C LEU A 82 -15.83 -1.58 -6.88
N GLU A 83 -16.37 -2.63 -6.28
CA GLU A 83 -15.82 -3.97 -6.41
C GLU A 83 -16.01 -4.50 -7.84
N MET A 84 -15.17 -5.47 -8.20
CA MET A 84 -15.37 -6.25 -9.41
C MET A 84 -16.54 -7.19 -9.19
N ASP A 85 -17.73 -6.83 -9.69
CA ASP A 85 -18.83 -7.78 -9.73
C ASP A 85 -18.60 -8.74 -10.91
N ASP A 86 -18.36 -10.02 -10.61
CA ASP A 86 -18.04 -11.08 -11.58
C ASP A 86 -19.10 -11.20 -12.70
N GLN A 87 -20.32 -10.68 -12.50
CA GLN A 87 -21.42 -10.76 -13.47
C GLN A 87 -21.57 -9.51 -14.36
N LEU A 88 -20.98 -8.37 -13.97
CA LEU A 88 -21.12 -7.08 -14.66
C LEU A 88 -19.79 -6.47 -15.11
N ALA A 89 -18.67 -7.05 -14.69
CA ALA A 89 -17.35 -6.70 -15.20
C ALA A 89 -17.26 -7.14 -16.67
N GLY A 90 -17.54 -6.20 -17.58
CA GLY A 90 -17.10 -6.35 -18.96
C GLY A 90 -15.58 -6.62 -19.01
N PRO A 91 -15.04 -7.10 -20.14
CA PRO A 91 -13.62 -7.48 -20.29
C PRO A 91 -12.60 -6.37 -20.03
N GLU A 92 -13.06 -5.15 -19.68
CA GLU A 92 -12.27 -3.94 -19.53
C GLU A 92 -11.91 -3.57 -18.08
N ARG A 93 -12.44 -4.25 -17.05
CA ARG A 93 -12.10 -3.94 -15.64
C ARG A 93 -11.29 -5.06 -15.02
N SER A 94 -9.97 -4.87 -14.90
CA SER A 94 -9.07 -5.88 -14.30
C SER A 94 -8.77 -5.63 -12.82
N PHE A 95 -9.15 -4.45 -12.30
CA PHE A 95 -9.03 -4.06 -10.90
C PHE A 95 -10.33 -3.43 -10.38
N PRO A 96 -10.60 -3.49 -9.06
CA PRO A 96 -11.66 -2.69 -8.45
C PRO A 96 -11.38 -1.20 -8.67
N VAL A 97 -12.40 -0.34 -8.59
CA VAL A 97 -12.23 1.12 -8.67
C VAL A 97 -12.16 1.68 -7.25
N VAL A 98 -11.07 2.37 -6.90
CA VAL A 98 -10.89 3.02 -5.60
C VAL A 98 -10.44 4.46 -5.82
N LEU A 99 -11.27 5.43 -5.48
CA LEU A 99 -10.98 6.87 -5.59
C LEU A 99 -10.93 7.52 -4.22
N PHE A 100 -9.96 8.40 -4.02
CA PHE A 100 -9.85 9.22 -2.82
C PHE A 100 -10.20 10.67 -3.10
N ALA A 101 -10.83 11.32 -2.12
CA ALA A 101 -11.17 12.74 -2.23
C ALA A 101 -9.96 13.67 -2.04
N ASN A 102 -8.86 13.18 -1.46
CA ASN A 102 -7.67 13.95 -1.16
C ASN A 102 -6.41 13.08 -1.12
N GLY A 103 -5.24 13.73 -1.28
CA GLY A 103 -3.95 13.05 -1.33
C GLY A 103 -3.52 12.38 -0.01
N ALA A 104 -3.96 12.89 1.15
CA ALA A 104 -3.59 12.29 2.43
C ALA A 104 -4.31 10.96 2.67
N GLY A 105 -5.60 10.87 2.31
CA GLY A 105 -6.36 9.63 2.31
C GLY A 105 -5.75 8.61 1.36
N LEU A 106 -5.41 9.02 0.14
CA LEU A 106 -4.69 8.19 -0.82
C LEU A 106 -3.38 7.66 -0.23
N PHE A 107 -2.53 8.55 0.27
CA PHE A 107 -1.22 8.23 0.83
C PHE A 107 -1.34 7.31 2.06
N GLY A 108 -2.24 7.58 3.00
CA GLY A 108 -2.41 6.72 4.16
C GLY A 108 -2.80 5.29 3.77
N ASN A 109 -3.74 5.15 2.83
CA ASN A 109 -4.24 3.84 2.42
C ASN A 109 -3.24 3.09 1.54
N GLN A 110 -2.55 3.76 0.61
CA GLN A 110 -1.50 3.13 -0.21
C GLN A 110 -0.44 2.50 0.71
N ILE A 111 0.00 3.25 1.73
CA ILE A 111 1.06 2.82 2.65
C ILE A 111 0.56 1.68 3.54
N TYR A 112 -0.68 1.74 4.01
CA TYR A 112 -1.29 0.63 4.74
C TYR A 112 -1.28 -0.67 3.92
N HIS A 113 -1.76 -0.63 2.67
CA HIS A 113 -1.79 -1.84 1.85
C HIS A 113 -0.38 -2.33 1.51
N THR A 114 0.57 -1.43 1.29
CA THR A 114 1.98 -1.77 1.05
C THR A 114 2.61 -2.45 2.26
N ALA A 115 2.45 -1.89 3.46
CA ALA A 115 2.97 -2.47 4.70
C ALA A 115 2.37 -3.86 4.96
N MET A 116 1.06 -4.00 4.79
CA MET A 116 0.37 -5.29 4.92
C MET A 116 0.86 -6.30 3.88
N LEU A 117 1.02 -5.91 2.61
CA LEU A 117 1.56 -6.79 1.57
C LEU A 117 2.96 -7.29 1.92
N MET A 118 3.84 -6.42 2.41
CA MET A 118 5.19 -6.79 2.85
C MET A 118 5.18 -7.77 4.01
N LEU A 119 4.38 -7.49 5.05
CA LEU A 119 4.27 -8.36 6.23
C LEU A 119 3.70 -9.73 5.86
N LEU A 120 2.63 -9.77 5.06
CA LEU A 120 2.00 -11.03 4.66
C LEU A 120 2.94 -11.90 3.82
N HIS A 121 3.78 -11.29 3.00
CA HIS A 121 4.79 -12.02 2.23
C HIS A 121 5.94 -12.56 3.09
N ASN A 122 6.22 -11.90 4.22
CA ASN A 122 7.28 -12.26 5.17
C ASN A 122 6.71 -12.84 6.47
N ARG A 123 5.60 -13.57 6.36
CA ARG A 123 4.93 -14.19 7.50
C ARG A 123 5.85 -15.21 8.20
N PRO A 124 6.01 -15.13 9.53
CA PRO A 124 6.76 -16.13 10.30
C PRO A 124 6.15 -17.54 10.13
N ARG A 125 7.01 -18.55 9.97
CA ARG A 125 6.56 -19.97 9.82
C ARG A 125 5.74 -20.48 11.01
N THR A 126 5.91 -19.87 12.18
CA THR A 126 5.19 -20.20 13.41
C THR A 126 3.79 -19.57 13.49
N ALA A 127 3.44 -18.62 12.61
CA ALA A 127 2.10 -18.05 12.54
C ALA A 127 1.11 -19.11 12.03
N ARG A 128 -0.01 -19.34 12.74
CA ARG A 128 -0.99 -20.38 12.42
C ARG A 128 -1.98 -19.93 11.35
N ILE A 129 -2.33 -20.81 10.41
CA ILE A 129 -3.19 -20.45 9.25
C ILE A 129 -4.63 -20.16 9.68
N ALA A 130 -5.09 -20.77 10.77
CA ALA A 130 -6.47 -20.68 11.26
C ALA A 130 -6.86 -19.30 11.84
N ASP A 131 -5.92 -18.39 12.07
CA ASP A 131 -6.21 -17.09 12.70
C ASP A 131 -6.67 -16.02 11.68
N PHE A 132 -6.83 -16.38 10.39
CA PHE A 132 -6.81 -15.42 9.28
C PHE A 132 -7.94 -15.60 8.26
N HIS A 133 -9.20 -15.49 8.72
CA HIS A 133 -10.38 -15.57 7.85
C HIS A 133 -10.78 -14.23 7.20
N SER A 134 -10.08 -13.13 7.50
CA SER A 134 -10.38 -11.80 6.95
C SER A 134 -9.73 -11.59 5.58
N VAL A 135 -10.40 -10.86 4.68
CA VAL A 135 -9.84 -10.42 3.40
C VAL A 135 -8.57 -9.57 3.58
N ALA A 136 -8.45 -8.87 4.72
CA ALA A 136 -7.26 -8.11 5.11
C ALA A 136 -6.03 -8.99 5.41
N MET A 137 -6.17 -10.32 5.35
CA MET A 137 -5.05 -11.27 5.43
C MET A 137 -4.67 -11.86 4.07
N SER A 138 -5.31 -11.41 2.99
CA SER A 138 -5.01 -11.83 1.62
C SER A 138 -3.93 -10.93 0.98
N PRO A 139 -2.73 -11.45 0.66
CA PRO A 139 -1.72 -10.69 -0.05
C PRO A 139 -2.22 -10.17 -1.41
N LEU A 140 -3.01 -10.97 -2.12
CA LEU A 140 -3.55 -10.61 -3.42
C LEU A 140 -4.52 -9.42 -3.31
N TRP A 141 -5.37 -9.39 -2.27
CA TRP A 141 -6.28 -8.27 -2.04
C TRP A 141 -5.51 -6.96 -1.85
N HIS A 142 -4.45 -6.97 -1.02
CA HIS A 142 -3.61 -5.78 -0.85
C HIS A 142 -2.91 -5.35 -2.15
N ALA A 143 -2.38 -6.30 -2.93
CA ALA A 143 -1.74 -5.99 -4.20
C ALA A 143 -2.74 -5.37 -5.20
N GLN A 144 -3.95 -5.93 -5.32
CA GLN A 144 -4.99 -5.39 -6.18
C GLN A 144 -5.47 -4.01 -5.72
N ARG A 145 -5.56 -3.77 -4.41
CA ARG A 145 -5.88 -2.44 -3.87
C ARG A 145 -4.81 -1.41 -4.22
N ILE A 146 -3.53 -1.74 -4.09
CA ILE A 146 -2.46 -0.81 -4.48
C ILE A 146 -2.53 -0.50 -5.98
N CYS A 147 -2.69 -1.51 -6.85
CA CYS A 147 -2.85 -1.30 -8.28
C CYS A 147 -4.09 -0.45 -8.59
N SER A 148 -5.21 -0.71 -7.93
CA SER A 148 -6.44 0.08 -8.07
C SER A 148 -6.22 1.54 -7.70
N ILE A 149 -5.58 1.82 -6.56
CA ILE A 149 -5.28 3.17 -6.09
C ILE A 149 -4.41 3.91 -7.12
N ALA A 150 -3.34 3.26 -7.57
CA ALA A 150 -2.41 3.81 -8.55
C ALA A 150 -3.06 4.11 -9.91
N LEU A 151 -3.91 3.20 -10.40
CA LEU A 151 -4.51 3.30 -11.73
C LEU A 151 -5.68 4.27 -11.82
N HIS A 152 -6.42 4.48 -10.71
CA HIS A 152 -7.62 5.33 -10.73
C HIS A 152 -7.39 6.75 -10.18
N ASN A 153 -6.28 7.00 -9.49
CA ASN A 153 -5.90 8.32 -8.97
C ASN A 153 -4.66 8.83 -9.73
N ASP A 154 -4.79 9.02 -11.03
CA ASP A 154 -3.65 9.14 -11.97
C ASP A 154 -3.25 10.58 -12.35
N SER A 155 -3.81 11.57 -11.65
CA SER A 155 -3.39 12.97 -11.77
C SER A 155 -1.94 13.16 -11.31
N ARG A 156 -1.27 14.22 -11.79
CA ARG A 156 0.16 14.44 -11.50
C ARG A 156 0.43 14.59 -10.01
N GLU A 157 -0.47 15.26 -9.31
CA GLU A 157 -0.42 15.57 -7.89
C GLU A 157 -0.63 14.35 -6.98
N CYS A 158 -1.21 13.26 -7.51
CA CYS A 158 -1.37 12.01 -6.77
C CYS A 158 -0.08 11.17 -6.74
N TRP A 159 0.86 11.43 -7.65
CA TRP A 159 2.09 10.64 -7.74
C TRP A 159 3.18 11.14 -6.82
N ASP A 160 3.60 10.28 -5.90
CA ASP A 160 4.81 10.40 -5.09
C ASP A 160 5.71 9.16 -5.28
N PRO A 161 7.01 9.21 -4.88
CA PRO A 161 7.90 8.06 -5.00
C PRO A 161 7.45 6.81 -4.23
N CYS A 162 6.72 6.97 -3.12
CA CYS A 162 6.15 5.87 -2.36
C CYS A 162 4.99 5.20 -3.09
N LEU A 163 4.12 5.95 -3.79
CA LEU A 163 3.07 5.37 -4.64
C LEU A 163 3.69 4.56 -5.78
N LEU A 164 4.71 5.12 -6.45
CA LEU A 164 5.43 4.42 -7.52
C LEU A 164 6.05 3.11 -7.02
N ALA A 165 6.73 3.15 -5.87
CA ALA A 165 7.34 1.97 -5.25
C ALA A 165 6.29 0.93 -4.84
N SER A 166 5.19 1.39 -4.24
CA SER A 166 4.04 0.55 -3.88
C SER A 166 3.47 -0.15 -5.09
N PHE A 167 3.23 0.60 -6.18
CA PHE A 167 2.68 0.07 -7.42
C PHE A 167 3.59 -0.97 -8.06
N LEU A 168 4.90 -0.72 -8.10
CA LEU A 168 5.90 -1.70 -8.56
C LEU A 168 5.89 -2.97 -7.71
N LEU A 169 5.82 -2.85 -6.38
CA LEU A 169 5.77 -4.00 -5.47
C LEU A 169 4.51 -4.85 -5.70
N ALA A 170 3.36 -4.19 -5.86
CA ALA A 170 2.08 -4.84 -6.09
C ALA A 170 1.98 -5.49 -7.47
N ALA A 171 2.50 -4.83 -8.51
CA ALA A 171 2.52 -5.32 -9.89
C ALA A 171 3.13 -6.72 -9.98
N ARG A 172 4.23 -6.99 -9.26
CA ARG A 172 4.89 -8.31 -9.22
C ARG A 172 3.97 -9.47 -8.80
N ARG A 173 2.80 -9.17 -8.24
CA ARG A 173 1.79 -10.16 -7.80
C ARG A 173 0.70 -10.43 -8.82
N MET A 174 0.68 -9.71 -9.94
CA MET A 174 -0.32 -9.90 -10.99
C MET A 174 0.02 -11.10 -11.85
N THR A 175 -0.91 -12.06 -11.93
CA THR A 175 -0.77 -13.29 -12.71
C THR A 175 -1.69 -13.35 -13.91
N HIS A 176 -2.73 -12.51 -13.96
CA HIS A 176 -3.64 -12.44 -15.10
C HIS A 176 -3.15 -11.44 -16.13
N GLU A 177 -3.17 -11.84 -17.40
CA GLU A 177 -2.70 -11.03 -18.53
C GLU A 177 -3.40 -9.66 -18.61
N SER A 178 -4.71 -9.61 -18.36
CA SER A 178 -5.48 -8.36 -18.37
C SER A 178 -5.00 -7.36 -17.32
N GLN A 179 -4.71 -7.85 -16.10
CA GLN A 179 -4.13 -7.05 -15.02
C GLN A 179 -2.73 -6.56 -15.36
N GLN A 180 -1.89 -7.43 -15.95
CA GLN A 180 -0.54 -7.06 -16.37
C GLN A 180 -0.56 -5.97 -17.44
N HIS A 181 -1.44 -6.08 -18.44
CA HIS A 181 -1.63 -5.06 -19.47
C HIS A 181 -2.10 -3.71 -18.90
N GLU A 182 -3.05 -3.72 -17.96
CA GLU A 182 -3.47 -2.49 -17.26
C GLU A 182 -2.32 -1.87 -16.46
N VAL A 183 -1.52 -2.68 -15.76
CA VAL A 183 -0.34 -2.20 -15.04
C VAL A 183 0.67 -1.54 -15.99
N LEU A 184 0.98 -2.18 -17.12
CA LEU A 184 1.90 -1.62 -18.12
C LEU A 184 1.41 -0.27 -18.67
N ARG A 185 0.12 -0.17 -19.02
CA ARG A 185 -0.51 1.10 -19.43
C ARG A 185 -0.44 2.15 -18.32
N GLY A 186 -0.60 1.73 -17.07
CA GLY A 186 -0.43 2.59 -15.90
C GLY A 186 0.95 3.23 -15.85
N PHE A 187 2.03 2.46 -16.03
CA PHE A 187 3.38 3.00 -16.03
C PHE A 187 3.68 3.94 -17.21
N ASP A 188 3.12 3.66 -18.40
CA ASP A 188 3.21 4.59 -19.53
C ASP A 188 2.53 5.93 -19.21
N ARG A 189 1.39 5.89 -18.52
CA ARG A 189 0.69 7.09 -18.06
C ARG A 189 1.50 7.85 -17.01
N ILE A 190 2.09 7.17 -16.02
CA ILE A 190 3.00 7.79 -15.03
C ILE A 190 4.11 8.55 -15.73
N ARG A 191 4.80 7.91 -16.68
CA ARG A 191 5.88 8.54 -17.45
C ARG A 191 5.41 9.79 -18.18
N THR A 192 4.22 9.73 -18.78
CA THR A 192 3.63 10.85 -19.51
C THR A 192 3.29 12.04 -18.60
N VAL A 193 2.74 11.77 -17.41
CA VAL A 193 2.23 12.81 -16.50
C VAL A 193 3.34 13.38 -15.59
N THR A 194 4.28 12.54 -15.16
CA THR A 194 5.32 12.90 -14.17
C THR A 194 6.71 13.10 -14.79
N GLY A 195 6.97 12.50 -15.96
CA GLY A 195 8.31 12.39 -16.55
C GLY A 195 9.20 11.31 -15.91
N TRP A 196 8.70 10.54 -14.93
CA TRP A 196 9.49 9.48 -14.29
C TRP A 196 9.68 8.28 -15.20
N ASP A 197 10.92 7.85 -15.33
CA ASP A 197 11.28 6.67 -16.12
C ASP A 197 11.50 5.45 -15.20
N ALA A 198 10.58 4.48 -15.31
CA ALA A 198 10.63 3.20 -14.60
C ALA A 198 10.97 2.02 -15.53
N ASN A 199 11.53 2.27 -16.73
CA ASN A 199 11.71 1.26 -17.77
C ASN A 199 12.53 0.04 -17.30
N ASN A 200 13.60 0.23 -16.52
CA ASN A 200 14.38 -0.87 -15.97
C ASN A 200 13.53 -1.78 -15.06
N SER A 201 12.65 -1.19 -14.25
CA SER A 201 11.73 -1.94 -13.39
C SER A 201 10.63 -2.63 -14.20
N LEU A 202 10.14 -2.00 -15.27
CA LEU A 202 9.17 -2.58 -16.20
C LEU A 202 9.72 -3.79 -16.95
N GLN A 203 10.98 -3.72 -17.42
CA GLN A 203 11.64 -4.85 -18.08
C GLN A 203 11.76 -6.05 -17.14
N ARG A 204 12.09 -5.81 -15.86
CA ARG A 204 12.10 -6.86 -14.83
C ARG A 204 10.71 -7.44 -14.60
N LEU A 205 9.66 -6.61 -14.52
CA LEU A 205 8.28 -7.08 -14.39
C LEU A 205 7.87 -7.97 -15.58
N ARG A 206 8.16 -7.55 -16.82
CA ARG A 206 7.88 -8.36 -18.02
C ARG A 206 8.60 -9.70 -17.99
N ALA A 207 9.87 -9.70 -17.57
CA ALA A 207 10.63 -10.93 -17.39
C ALA A 207 10.01 -11.87 -16.34
N GLU A 208 9.57 -11.32 -15.20
CA GLU A 208 8.93 -12.08 -14.13
C GLU A 208 7.57 -12.66 -14.54
N TRP A 209 6.86 -11.99 -15.44
CA TRP A 209 5.60 -12.47 -16.02
C TRP A 209 5.78 -13.38 -17.25
N CYS A 210 7.03 -13.67 -17.65
CA CYS A 210 7.36 -14.42 -18.85
C CYS A 210 6.85 -13.77 -20.17
N LEU A 211 6.70 -12.44 -20.22
CA LEU A 211 6.27 -11.70 -21.42
C LEU A 211 7.43 -11.34 -22.37
N LEU A 212 8.55 -12.08 -22.32
CA LEU A 212 9.75 -11.76 -23.11
C LEU A 212 9.72 -12.31 -24.55
N ASP A 213 8.67 -13.03 -24.94
CA ASP A 213 8.61 -13.74 -26.22
C ASP A 213 7.76 -13.03 -27.31
N GLU A 214 7.33 -11.77 -27.11
CA GLU A 214 6.42 -11.06 -28.04
C GLU A 214 6.95 -9.72 -28.59
N THR A 215 8.25 -9.63 -28.91
CA THR A 215 8.80 -8.49 -29.67
C THR A 215 9.56 -8.92 -30.91
#